data_AF-A0A1S1Z299-F1
#
_entry.id   AF-A0A1S1Z299-F1
#
_cell.length_a   1.000
_cell.length_b   1.000
_cell.length_c   1.000
_cell.angle_alpha   90.00
_cell.angle_beta   90.00
_cell.angle_gamma   90.00
#
_symmetry.space_group_name_H-M   'P 1'
#
loop_
_entity.id
_entity.type
_entity.pdbx_description
1 polymer ?
#
loop_
_entity_poly.entity_id
_entity_poly.type
_entity_poly.pdbx_seq_one_letter_code
_entity_poly.pdbx_strand_id
1 'polypeptide(L)'
;MFLLKTASELSVQSKNGIAIGLKYPNNFYFRLNGNIYTFIINPKFILSIIVLFIAILMVQLFKSPVDKVIYVQTPVAVNYGSHQPTIDQFIEDFNVPSPEMPLQNDQTSVVPVQFVKNFTNYKEEQLGKASNTLDKFIIERQLMVTEYLIEHKVTRVDQLNNEKLLVLNKNINELFRRLILDQMSVPPHVYAFFTSTVPLQKVETALMEQAKYHVPASITLAQAALETGYGQRVIGNNYFGVKDKTKKSKPITTTEYYTLSEYKRNKSIIVSSQKVSKGGRTLYKCKVKDSFAEYQSPWESFRAHSVFLNKQKRYAPLFTQGRDYQAWANMIGSTKYGGVGYATSPLYGELLKKIIKRYHLDLLDY
;
A
#
# COMPACT_ATOMS: atom_id res chain seq x y z
N MET A 1 -19.77 -44.40 47.40
CA MET A 1 -20.40 -43.30 46.65
C MET A 1 -19.31 -42.33 46.22
N PHE A 2 -18.91 -42.35 44.95
CA PHE A 2 -18.16 -41.27 44.28
C PHE A 2 -18.70 -41.20 42.85
N LEU A 3 -19.00 -39.97 42.43
CA LEU A 3 -19.76 -39.60 41.23
C LEU A 3 -18.91 -39.79 39.96
N LEU A 4 -19.42 -40.56 38.99
CA LEU A 4 -18.97 -40.52 37.59
C LEU A 4 -19.94 -39.62 36.82
N LYS A 5 -19.42 -38.64 36.06
CA LYS A 5 -20.28 -37.67 35.35
C LYS A 5 -20.27 -37.75 33.82
N THR A 6 -19.47 -38.59 33.17
CA THR A 6 -19.54 -38.79 31.70
C THR A 6 -18.94 -40.13 31.25
N ALA A 7 -19.30 -40.58 30.04
CA ALA A 7 -18.91 -41.86 29.41
C ALA A 7 -17.40 -42.04 29.10
N SER A 8 -16.52 -41.16 29.60
CA SER A 8 -15.09 -41.08 29.27
C SER A 8 -14.15 -41.45 30.43
N GLU A 9 -14.68 -41.87 31.58
CA GLU A 9 -13.89 -42.18 32.77
C GLU A 9 -14.15 -43.61 33.26
N LEU A 10 -13.09 -44.40 33.43
CA LEU A 10 -13.13 -45.71 34.08
C LEU A 10 -12.10 -45.70 35.21
N SER A 11 -12.58 -45.81 36.44
CA SER A 11 -11.77 -46.15 37.60
C SER A 11 -12.06 -47.60 37.98
N VAL A 12 -11.01 -48.42 38.11
CA VAL A 12 -11.13 -49.80 38.61
C VAL A 12 -10.21 -49.92 39.81
N GLN A 13 -10.80 -50.21 40.96
CA GLN A 13 -10.07 -50.43 42.20
C GLN A 13 -9.53 -51.86 42.20
N SER A 14 -8.21 -52.01 42.29
CA SER A 14 -7.54 -53.31 42.46
C SER A 14 -6.93 -53.38 43.86
N LYS A 15 -6.81 -54.60 44.42
CA LYS A 15 -6.41 -54.84 45.82
C LYS A 15 -5.09 -54.18 46.25
N ASN A 16 -4.21 -53.78 45.32
CA ASN A 16 -2.91 -53.17 45.63
C ASN A 16 -2.73 -51.72 45.10
N GLY A 17 -3.81 -51.00 44.75
CA GLY A 17 -3.72 -49.58 44.37
C GLY A 17 -4.87 -49.05 43.51
N ILE A 18 -4.99 -47.72 43.46
CA ILE A 18 -5.98 -47.00 42.65
C ILE A 18 -5.38 -46.78 41.24
N ALA A 19 -6.02 -47.34 40.21
CA ALA A 19 -5.71 -46.99 38.83
C ALA A 19 -6.74 -45.98 38.30
N ILE A 20 -6.26 -44.81 37.88
CA ILE A 20 -7.09 -43.75 37.29
C ILE A 20 -6.74 -43.66 35.80
N GLY A 21 -7.76 -43.74 34.95
CA GLY A 21 -7.63 -43.65 33.50
C GLY A 21 -8.53 -42.56 32.92
N LEU A 22 -7.93 -41.64 32.15
CA LEU A 22 -8.66 -40.64 31.37
C LEU A 22 -8.68 -41.09 29.91
N LYS A 23 -9.88 -41.36 29.38
CA LYS A 23 -10.08 -41.75 27.97
C LYS A 23 -10.72 -40.58 27.23
N TYR A 24 -9.89 -39.78 26.56
CA TYR A 24 -10.41 -38.80 25.60
C TYR A 24 -10.89 -39.53 24.33
N PRO A 25 -11.94 -39.05 23.64
CA PRO A 25 -12.48 -39.74 22.47
C PRO A 25 -11.38 -40.03 21.43
N ASN A 26 -11.08 -41.32 21.28
CA ASN A 26 -10.28 -42.02 20.25
C ASN A 26 -8.78 -41.72 20.07
N ASN A 27 -8.15 -40.85 20.87
CA ASN A 27 -6.80 -40.38 20.52
C ASN A 27 -5.72 -40.42 21.62
N PHE A 28 -6.10 -40.45 22.90
CA PHE A 28 -5.13 -40.39 24.00
C PHE A 28 -5.63 -41.18 25.21
N TYR A 29 -4.78 -42.07 25.71
CA TYR A 29 -5.01 -42.82 26.93
C TYR A 29 -3.84 -42.62 27.88
N PHE A 30 -4.17 -42.20 29.09
CA PHE A 30 -3.22 -42.02 30.18
C PHE A 30 -3.61 -42.93 31.34
N ARG A 31 -2.65 -43.69 31.85
CA ARG A 31 -2.82 -44.55 33.02
C ARG A 31 -1.73 -44.28 34.03
N LEU A 32 -2.15 -44.09 35.27
CA LEU A 32 -1.32 -44.00 36.46
C LEU A 32 -1.49 -45.28 37.30
N ASN A 33 -0.38 -45.91 37.65
CA ASN A 33 -0.37 -47.02 38.61
C ASN A 33 0.86 -46.91 39.52
N GLY A 34 0.68 -46.41 40.74
CA GLY A 34 1.79 -46.05 41.63
C GLY A 34 2.66 -44.94 41.02
N ASN A 35 3.98 -45.15 40.97
CA ASN A 35 4.94 -44.20 40.37
C ASN A 35 5.20 -44.44 38.88
N ILE A 36 4.45 -45.35 38.23
CA ILE A 36 4.63 -45.68 36.81
C ILE A 36 3.56 -44.96 35.98
N TYR A 37 4.02 -44.19 35.00
CA TYR A 37 3.18 -43.46 34.05
C TYR A 37 3.18 -44.18 32.70
N THR A 38 2.00 -44.50 32.16
CA THR A 38 1.87 -45.09 30.83
C THR A 38 1.03 -44.21 29.92
N PHE A 39 1.59 -43.85 28.77
CA PHE A 39 0.94 -43.04 27.73
C PHE A 39 0.77 -43.89 26.47
N ILE A 40 -0.47 -43.99 25.97
CA ILE A 40 -0.77 -44.64 24.70
C ILE A 40 -1.44 -43.59 23.81
N ILE A 41 -0.73 -43.18 22.76
CA ILE A 41 -1.17 -42.13 21.84
C ILE A 41 -1.50 -42.78 20.50
N ASN A 42 -2.66 -42.46 19.94
CA ASN A 42 -3.04 -42.94 18.62
C ASN A 42 -2.06 -42.39 17.56
N PRO A 43 -1.44 -43.22 16.71
CA PRO A 43 -0.49 -42.73 15.71
C PRO A 43 -1.12 -41.70 14.75
N LYS A 44 -2.43 -41.75 14.51
CA LYS A 44 -3.15 -40.72 13.73
C LYS A 44 -3.17 -39.36 14.43
N PHE A 45 -3.23 -39.32 15.77
CA PHE A 45 -3.16 -38.08 16.54
C PHE A 45 -1.76 -37.49 16.55
N ILE A 46 -0.72 -38.33 16.62
CA ILE A 46 0.68 -37.90 16.43
C ILE A 46 0.85 -37.31 15.03
N LEU A 47 0.30 -37.97 13.99
CA LEU A 47 0.34 -37.46 12.63
C LEU A 47 -0.39 -36.11 12.50
N SER A 48 -1.55 -35.93 13.13
CA SER A 48 -2.26 -34.66 13.16
C SER A 48 -1.49 -33.55 13.87
N ILE A 49 -0.81 -33.85 14.99
CA ILE A 49 0.06 -32.88 15.69
C ILE A 49 1.28 -32.55 14.82
N ILE A 50 1.90 -33.54 14.18
CA ILE A 50 3.02 -33.31 13.26
C ILE A 50 2.57 -32.46 12.07
N VAL A 51 1.40 -32.72 11.48
CA VAL A 51 0.84 -31.89 10.40
C VAL A 51 0.51 -30.48 10.88
N LEU A 52 -0.02 -30.32 12.10
CA LEU A 52 -0.26 -29.02 12.70
C LEU A 52 1.06 -28.28 12.99
N PHE A 53 2.08 -28.99 13.47
CA PHE A 53 3.40 -28.43 13.74
C PHE A 53 4.12 -28.07 12.45
N ILE A 54 4.02 -28.89 11.40
CA ILE A 54 4.48 -28.58 10.05
C ILE A 54 3.67 -27.42 9.48
N ALA A 55 2.36 -27.33 9.68
CA ALA A 55 1.56 -26.18 9.24
C ALA A 55 1.95 -24.90 9.98
N ILE A 56 2.22 -24.96 11.29
CA ILE A 56 2.73 -23.83 12.08
C ILE A 56 4.15 -23.45 11.64
N LEU A 57 5.01 -24.44 11.39
CA LEU A 57 6.36 -24.25 10.90
C LEU A 57 6.35 -23.69 9.47
N MET A 58 5.44 -24.13 8.61
CA MET A 58 5.18 -23.57 7.28
C MET A 58 4.62 -22.15 7.39
N VAL A 59 3.73 -21.87 8.34
CA VAL A 59 3.28 -20.49 8.63
C VAL A 59 4.43 -19.63 9.17
N GLN A 60 5.41 -20.19 9.89
CA GLN A 60 6.60 -19.47 10.34
C GLN A 60 7.65 -19.29 9.23
N LEU A 61 7.80 -20.28 8.34
CA LEU A 61 8.71 -20.27 7.19
C LEU A 61 8.16 -19.45 6.02
N PHE A 62 6.83 -19.35 5.88
CA PHE A 62 6.12 -18.56 4.87
C PHE A 62 5.46 -17.29 5.42
N LYS A 63 5.57 -17.01 6.73
CA LYS A 63 5.53 -15.62 7.22
C LYS A 63 6.75 -14.92 6.65
N SER A 64 6.58 -14.38 5.43
CA SER A 64 7.41 -13.28 4.97
C SER A 64 7.48 -12.27 6.11
N PRO A 65 8.68 -11.87 6.57
CA PRO A 65 8.75 -10.75 7.49
C PRO A 65 8.08 -9.59 6.77
N VAL A 66 7.00 -9.07 7.35
CA VAL A 66 6.44 -7.78 6.96
C VAL A 66 7.44 -6.74 7.49
N ASP A 67 8.63 -6.71 6.91
CA ASP A 67 9.62 -5.66 7.10
C ASP A 67 9.31 -4.58 6.08
N LYS A 68 8.57 -3.58 6.54
CA LYS A 68 8.33 -2.34 5.82
C LYS A 68 9.63 -1.53 5.84
N VAL A 69 10.22 -1.39 4.66
CA VAL A 69 11.51 -0.75 4.41
C VAL A 69 11.23 0.56 3.70
N ILE A 70 11.68 1.68 4.25
CA ILE A 70 11.28 3.05 3.90
C ILE A 70 12.56 3.86 3.78
N TYR A 71 12.90 4.36 2.58
CA TYR A 71 14.06 5.22 2.36
C TYR A 71 13.83 6.27 1.28
N VAL A 72 13.97 7.53 1.68
CA VAL A 72 13.88 8.71 0.80
C VAL A 72 15.13 9.60 0.92
N GLN A 73 15.67 10.02 -0.23
CA GLN A 73 16.57 11.15 -0.47
C GLN A 73 15.69 12.36 -0.78
N THR A 74 15.98 13.49 -0.12
CA THR A 74 14.87 14.36 0.26
C THR A 74 14.77 15.68 -0.48
N PRO A 75 13.54 16.15 -0.72
CA PRO A 75 13.22 17.54 -1.06
C PRO A 75 13.72 18.54 -0.03
N VAL A 76 13.81 19.79 -0.49
CA VAL A 76 13.76 20.98 0.37
C VAL A 76 12.30 21.16 0.79
N ALA A 77 12.04 21.27 2.10
CA ALA A 77 10.72 21.61 2.63
C ALA A 77 10.33 23.03 2.17
N VAL A 78 9.16 23.16 1.56
CA VAL A 78 8.53 24.47 1.28
C VAL A 78 7.54 24.72 2.40
N ASN A 79 7.70 25.82 3.14
CA ASN A 79 6.78 26.20 4.21
C ASN A 79 5.43 26.60 3.61
N TYR A 80 4.36 25.93 4.03
CA TYR A 80 2.98 26.39 3.82
C TYR A 80 2.36 26.68 5.21
N GLY A 81 1.76 27.87 5.37
CA GLY A 81 1.31 28.44 6.64
C GLY A 81 0.18 27.66 7.33
N SER A 82 -0.05 27.94 8.62
CA SER A 82 -0.74 27.11 9.64
C SER A 82 -2.27 26.98 9.58
N HIS A 83 -2.91 27.02 8.41
CA HIS A 83 -4.37 26.89 8.30
C HIS A 83 -4.76 25.71 7.41
N GLN A 84 -5.68 24.88 7.90
CA GLN A 84 -6.32 23.81 7.12
C GLN A 84 -7.30 24.48 6.14
N PRO A 85 -7.04 24.48 4.81
CA PRO A 85 -7.89 25.22 3.89
C PRO A 85 -9.22 24.49 3.66
N THR A 86 -10.33 25.24 3.70
CA THR A 86 -11.60 24.77 3.13
C THR A 86 -11.48 24.61 1.61
N ILE A 87 -12.40 23.89 0.96
CA ILE A 87 -12.45 23.78 -0.52
C ILE A 87 -12.48 25.17 -1.18
N ASP A 88 -13.06 26.16 -0.50
CA ASP A 88 -13.14 27.54 -0.99
C ASP A 88 -11.80 28.30 -0.83
N GLN A 89 -11.05 28.06 0.26
CA GLN A 89 -9.69 28.62 0.44
C GLN A 89 -8.67 28.03 -0.55
N PHE A 90 -8.95 26.84 -1.12
CA PHE A 90 -8.16 26.24 -2.19
C PHE A 90 -8.32 26.95 -3.55
N ILE A 91 -9.39 27.72 -3.75
CA ILE A 91 -9.72 28.43 -4.99
C ILE A 91 -9.13 29.85 -5.00
N GLU A 92 -9.15 30.56 -3.86
CA GLU A 92 -8.68 31.96 -3.77
C GLU A 92 -7.16 32.12 -3.86
N ASP A 93 -6.38 31.15 -3.38
CA ASP A 93 -4.91 31.23 -3.27
C ASP A 93 -4.15 31.31 -4.61
N PHE A 94 -4.83 31.25 -5.76
CA PHE A 94 -4.18 31.19 -7.06
C PHE A 94 -4.44 32.35 -8.02
N ASN A 95 -5.36 33.28 -7.74
CA ASN A 95 -5.68 34.50 -8.53
C ASN A 95 -5.11 34.57 -9.98
N VAL A 96 -5.44 33.57 -10.81
CA VAL A 96 -5.07 33.53 -12.22
C VAL A 96 -6.19 34.24 -12.97
N PRO A 97 -5.91 35.24 -13.83
CA PRO A 97 -6.95 35.92 -14.58
C PRO A 97 -7.67 34.88 -15.44
N SER A 98 -9.00 34.80 -15.29
CA SER A 98 -9.83 34.11 -16.26
C SER A 98 -9.72 34.87 -17.59
N PRO A 99 -9.39 34.23 -18.72
CA PRO A 99 -9.72 34.84 -19.99
C PRO A 99 -11.24 34.89 -20.07
N GLU A 100 -11.80 36.09 -20.03
CA GLU A 100 -13.20 36.32 -20.39
C GLU A 100 -13.41 35.80 -21.81
N MET A 101 -14.03 34.63 -21.93
CA MET A 101 -14.67 34.25 -23.18
C MET A 101 -16.12 34.73 -23.15
N PRO A 102 -16.60 35.37 -24.23
CA PRO A 102 -17.91 35.98 -24.25
C PRO A 102 -19.00 34.92 -24.07
N LEU A 103 -19.99 35.26 -23.24
CA LEU A 103 -21.26 34.56 -23.14
C LEU A 103 -21.86 34.42 -24.54
N GLN A 104 -21.99 33.18 -25.02
CA GLN A 104 -22.85 32.88 -26.15
C GLN A 104 -23.93 31.87 -25.73
N ASN A 105 -25.15 32.31 -26.00
CA ASN A 105 -26.44 31.84 -25.55
C ASN A 105 -26.64 30.33 -25.37
N ASP A 106 -27.39 30.07 -24.30
CA ASP A 106 -28.28 28.97 -24.04
C ASP A 106 -28.90 28.38 -25.32
N GLN A 107 -28.43 27.19 -25.71
CA GLN A 107 -29.21 26.25 -26.51
C GLN A 107 -29.07 24.88 -25.87
N THR A 108 -30.19 24.43 -25.29
CA THR A 108 -30.46 23.06 -24.89
C THR A 108 -29.98 22.09 -25.96
N SER A 109 -28.81 21.48 -25.71
CA SER A 109 -28.22 20.50 -26.62
C SER A 109 -28.89 19.16 -26.35
N VAL A 110 -29.87 18.82 -27.20
CA VAL A 110 -30.37 17.46 -27.32
C VAL A 110 -29.20 16.59 -27.72
N VAL A 111 -28.66 15.77 -26.80
CA VAL A 111 -27.75 14.68 -27.19
C VAL A 111 -28.58 13.77 -28.10
N PRO A 112 -28.25 13.62 -29.39
CA PRO A 112 -29.10 12.88 -30.31
C PRO A 112 -29.24 11.44 -29.80
N VAL A 113 -30.48 10.97 -29.66
CA VAL A 113 -30.86 9.64 -29.15
C VAL A 113 -30.07 8.51 -29.84
N GLN A 114 -29.63 8.73 -31.09
CA GLN A 114 -28.77 7.82 -31.85
C GLN A 114 -27.37 7.65 -31.26
N PHE A 115 -26.74 8.72 -30.74
CA PHE A 115 -25.44 8.63 -30.10
C PHE A 115 -25.52 7.83 -28.80
N VAL A 116 -26.55 8.06 -27.99
CA VAL A 116 -26.78 7.34 -26.72
C VAL A 116 -27.03 5.86 -26.96
N LYS A 117 -27.87 5.50 -27.96
CA LYS A 117 -28.09 4.09 -28.34
C LYS A 117 -26.82 3.41 -28.87
N ASN A 118 -26.07 4.09 -29.73
CA ASN A 118 -24.83 3.55 -30.27
C ASN A 118 -23.78 3.33 -29.18
N PHE A 119 -23.69 4.26 -28.22
CA PHE A 119 -22.78 4.14 -27.10
C PHE A 119 -23.20 3.02 -26.12
N THR A 120 -24.50 2.83 -25.89
CA THR A 120 -25.03 1.74 -25.06
C THR A 120 -24.71 0.36 -25.67
N ASN A 121 -24.96 0.18 -26.97
CA ASN A 121 -24.62 -1.05 -27.69
C ASN A 121 -23.11 -1.32 -27.67
N TYR A 122 -22.30 -0.28 -27.87
CA TYR A 122 -20.84 -0.37 -27.79
C TYR A 122 -20.38 -0.80 -26.39
N LYS A 123 -20.98 -0.24 -25.34
CA LYS A 123 -20.69 -0.60 -23.93
C LYS A 123 -21.01 -2.06 -23.65
N GLU A 124 -22.18 -2.55 -24.07
CA GLU A 124 -22.54 -3.97 -23.94
C GLU A 124 -21.58 -4.89 -24.68
N GLU A 125 -21.21 -4.54 -25.91
CA GLU A 125 -20.24 -5.30 -26.72
C GLU A 125 -18.86 -5.35 -26.05
N GLN A 126 -18.34 -4.22 -25.55
CA GLN A 126 -17.04 -4.22 -24.88
C GLN A 126 -17.08 -5.02 -23.57
N LEU A 127 -18.14 -4.88 -22.76
CA LEU A 127 -18.29 -5.65 -21.52
C LEU A 127 -18.37 -7.16 -21.79
N GLY A 128 -18.98 -7.57 -22.90
CA GLY A 128 -19.02 -8.97 -23.35
C GLY A 128 -17.65 -9.57 -23.69
N LYS A 129 -16.61 -8.75 -23.90
CA LYS A 129 -15.23 -9.19 -24.17
C LYS A 129 -14.42 -9.49 -22.90
N ALA A 130 -14.91 -9.10 -21.72
CA ALA A 130 -14.18 -9.29 -20.48
C ALA A 130 -14.12 -10.79 -20.10
N SER A 131 -12.91 -11.36 -20.06
CA SER A 131 -12.72 -12.78 -19.70
C SER A 131 -12.57 -13.00 -18.20
N ASN A 132 -12.21 -11.96 -17.45
CA ASN A 132 -11.93 -11.99 -16.02
C ASN A 132 -12.20 -10.62 -15.36
N THR A 133 -12.02 -10.51 -14.05
CA THR A 133 -12.29 -9.28 -13.29
C THR A 133 -11.34 -8.12 -13.62
N LEU A 134 -10.09 -8.41 -14.03
CA LEU A 134 -9.14 -7.38 -14.45
C LEU A 134 -9.56 -6.78 -15.80
N ASP A 135 -9.92 -7.63 -16.78
CA ASP A 135 -10.43 -7.15 -18.08
C ASP A 135 -11.67 -6.29 -17.87
N LYS A 136 -12.57 -6.77 -17.00
CA LYS A 136 -13.80 -6.04 -16.65
C LYS A 136 -13.49 -4.68 -16.04
N PHE A 137 -12.52 -4.60 -15.12
CA PHE A 137 -12.09 -3.32 -14.56
C PHE A 137 -11.54 -2.38 -15.63
N ILE A 138 -10.64 -2.86 -16.50
CA ILE A 138 -10.02 -2.04 -17.55
C ILE A 138 -11.08 -1.46 -18.48
N ILE A 139 -12.02 -2.30 -18.92
CA ILE A 139 -13.11 -1.91 -19.82
C ILE A 139 -14.08 -0.95 -19.13
N GLU A 140 -14.59 -1.28 -17.93
CA GLU A 140 -15.52 -0.41 -17.19
C GLU A 140 -14.89 0.95 -16.88
N ARG A 141 -13.62 0.98 -16.46
CA ARG A 141 -12.89 2.23 -16.20
C ARG A 141 -12.74 3.05 -17.48
N GLN A 142 -12.35 2.43 -18.59
CA GLN A 142 -12.18 3.13 -19.86
C GLN A 142 -13.49 3.75 -20.35
N LEU A 143 -14.58 2.97 -20.31
CA LEU A 143 -15.91 3.45 -20.68
C LEU A 143 -16.36 4.58 -19.75
N MET A 144 -16.19 4.44 -18.44
CA MET A 144 -16.52 5.47 -17.46
C MET A 144 -15.75 6.77 -17.72
N VAL A 145 -14.44 6.72 -17.95
CA VAL A 145 -13.64 7.92 -18.27
C VAL A 145 -14.12 8.54 -19.58
N THR A 146 -14.34 7.73 -20.62
CA THR A 146 -14.81 8.23 -21.92
C THR A 146 -16.19 8.89 -21.82
N GLU A 147 -17.16 8.26 -21.16
CA GLU A 147 -18.50 8.81 -20.88
C GLU A 147 -18.37 10.16 -20.17
N TYR A 148 -17.55 10.22 -19.12
CA TYR A 148 -17.39 11.41 -18.29
C TYR A 148 -16.74 12.56 -19.04
N LEU A 149 -15.75 12.29 -19.90
CA LEU A 149 -15.12 13.31 -20.74
C LEU A 149 -16.08 13.87 -21.80
N ILE A 150 -16.91 13.01 -22.41
CA ILE A 150 -17.94 13.41 -23.38
C ILE A 150 -18.99 14.30 -22.71
N GLU A 151 -19.53 13.88 -21.56
CA GLU A 151 -20.53 14.63 -20.79
C GLU A 151 -20.04 16.04 -20.45
N HIS A 152 -18.76 16.16 -20.09
CA HIS A 152 -18.15 17.41 -19.68
C HIS A 152 -17.47 18.19 -20.82
N LYS A 153 -17.59 17.71 -22.07
CA LYS A 153 -17.06 18.34 -23.28
C LYS A 153 -15.56 18.62 -23.24
N VAL A 154 -14.79 17.71 -22.65
CA VAL A 154 -13.33 17.77 -22.58
C VAL A 154 -12.70 16.56 -23.27
N THR A 155 -11.44 16.66 -23.71
CA THR A 155 -10.76 15.56 -24.41
C THR A 155 -9.80 14.79 -23.51
N ARG A 156 -9.42 15.38 -22.37
CA ARG A 156 -8.50 14.79 -21.42
C ARG A 156 -8.92 15.07 -19.97
N VAL A 157 -8.56 14.14 -19.10
CA VAL A 157 -8.84 14.18 -17.65
C VAL A 157 -8.23 15.39 -16.93
N ASP A 158 -7.08 15.91 -17.39
CA ASP A 158 -6.41 17.09 -16.84
C ASP A 158 -7.14 18.41 -17.16
N GLN A 159 -8.11 18.38 -18.08
CA GLN A 159 -8.96 19.53 -18.41
C GLN A 159 -10.21 19.62 -17.52
N LEU A 160 -10.50 18.57 -16.74
CA LEU A 160 -11.59 18.61 -15.76
C LEU A 160 -11.22 19.55 -14.60
N ASN A 161 -12.20 20.29 -14.09
CA ASN A 161 -12.02 21.01 -12.84
C ASN A 161 -11.89 20.01 -11.66
N ASN A 162 -11.40 20.48 -10.52
CA ASN A 162 -11.07 19.60 -9.39
C ASN A 162 -12.28 18.84 -8.84
N GLU A 163 -13.47 19.44 -8.83
CA GLU A 163 -14.69 18.81 -8.35
C GLU A 163 -15.09 17.62 -9.24
N LYS A 164 -15.13 17.83 -10.56
CA LYS A 164 -15.45 16.81 -11.55
C LYS A 164 -14.41 15.69 -11.56
N LEU A 165 -13.13 16.06 -11.49
CA LEU A 165 -12.04 15.09 -11.41
C LEU A 165 -12.14 14.24 -10.14
N LEU A 166 -12.49 14.84 -9.00
CA LEU A 166 -12.68 14.11 -7.74
C LEU A 166 -13.86 13.12 -7.84
N VAL A 167 -14.98 13.52 -8.45
CA VAL A 167 -16.13 12.63 -8.67
C VAL A 167 -15.73 11.44 -9.54
N LEU A 168 -15.06 11.68 -10.67
CA LEU A 168 -14.54 10.62 -11.54
C LEU A 168 -13.61 9.68 -10.76
N ASN A 169 -12.68 10.22 -9.98
CA ASN A 169 -11.71 9.43 -9.22
C ASN A 169 -12.34 8.59 -8.12
N LYS A 170 -13.40 9.08 -7.47
CA LYS A 170 -14.20 8.27 -6.52
C LYS A 170 -14.86 7.08 -7.22
N ASN A 171 -15.42 7.30 -8.41
CA ASN A 171 -16.04 6.22 -9.18
C ASN A 171 -15.01 5.18 -9.64
N ILE A 172 -13.83 5.62 -10.08
CA ILE A 172 -12.70 4.74 -10.41
C ILE A 172 -12.24 3.95 -9.18
N ASN A 173 -12.10 4.59 -8.02
CA ASN A 173 -11.70 3.91 -6.79
C ASN A 173 -12.73 2.87 -6.34
N GLU A 174 -14.02 3.20 -6.39
CA GLU A 174 -15.08 2.24 -6.04
C GLU A 174 -15.11 1.04 -6.99
N LEU A 175 -14.90 1.29 -8.29
CA LEU A 175 -14.75 0.23 -9.28
C LEU A 175 -13.53 -0.67 -8.98
N PHE A 176 -12.40 -0.05 -8.64
CA PHE A 176 -11.16 -0.73 -8.30
C PHE A 176 -11.32 -1.59 -7.04
N ARG A 177 -11.94 -1.03 -6.00
CA ARG A 177 -12.24 -1.73 -4.75
C ARG A 177 -13.08 -2.99 -5.03
N ARG A 178 -14.21 -2.84 -5.73
CA ARG A 178 -15.18 -3.93 -5.97
C ARG A 178 -14.62 -5.04 -6.87
N LEU A 179 -13.96 -4.68 -7.97
CA LEU A 179 -13.52 -5.66 -8.98
C LEU A 179 -12.12 -6.23 -8.71
N ILE A 180 -11.28 -5.51 -7.96
CA ILE A 180 -9.90 -5.92 -7.70
C ILE A 180 -9.71 -6.24 -6.22
N LEU A 181 -9.77 -5.24 -5.33
CA LEU A 181 -9.37 -5.45 -3.92
C LEU A 181 -10.27 -6.43 -3.17
N ASP A 182 -11.59 -6.36 -3.37
CA ASP A 182 -12.57 -7.24 -2.72
C ASP A 182 -12.46 -8.70 -3.22
N GLN A 183 -11.88 -8.91 -4.41
CA GLN A 183 -11.67 -10.24 -4.99
C GLN A 183 -10.38 -10.90 -4.51
N MET A 184 -9.59 -10.21 -3.69
CA MET A 184 -8.27 -10.64 -3.24
C MET A 184 -8.26 -10.91 -1.73
N SER A 185 -7.43 -11.86 -1.30
CA SER A 185 -7.13 -12.05 0.13
C SER A 185 -6.12 -11.01 0.62
N VAL A 186 -6.58 -9.78 0.86
CA VAL A 186 -5.75 -8.65 1.33
C VAL A 186 -5.70 -8.61 2.87
N PRO A 187 -4.53 -8.46 3.51
CA PRO A 187 -4.46 -8.27 4.96
C PRO A 187 -5.27 -7.03 5.41
N PRO A 188 -6.01 -7.06 6.53
CA PRO A 188 -6.94 -5.99 6.91
C PRO A 188 -6.31 -4.59 6.95
N HIS A 189 -5.09 -4.47 7.50
CA HIS A 189 -4.38 -3.19 7.56
C HIS A 189 -3.96 -2.66 6.17
N VAL A 190 -3.71 -3.55 5.21
CA VAL A 190 -3.41 -3.17 3.82
C VAL A 190 -4.67 -2.76 3.10
N TYR A 191 -5.76 -3.51 3.28
CA TYR A 191 -7.07 -3.16 2.73
C TYR A 191 -7.48 -1.77 3.20
N ALA A 192 -7.43 -1.54 4.53
CA ALA A 192 -7.73 -0.25 5.14
C ALA A 192 -6.82 0.88 4.66
N PHE A 193 -5.55 0.60 4.32
CA PHE A 193 -4.66 1.63 3.77
C PHE A 193 -5.20 2.22 2.47
N PHE A 194 -5.71 1.36 1.57
CA PHE A 194 -6.25 1.76 0.27
C PHE A 194 -7.71 2.25 0.33
N THR A 195 -8.53 1.71 1.24
CA THR A 195 -9.98 1.98 1.26
C THR A 195 -10.43 2.97 2.32
N SER A 196 -9.64 3.21 3.38
CA SER A 196 -10.02 4.15 4.43
C SER A 196 -10.05 5.58 3.90
N THR A 197 -11.15 6.29 4.17
CA THR A 197 -11.31 7.72 3.91
C THR A 197 -10.61 8.59 4.96
N VAL A 198 -10.29 8.02 6.13
CA VAL A 198 -9.63 8.70 7.24
C VAL A 198 -8.17 8.24 7.36
N PRO A 199 -7.21 9.17 7.57
CA PRO A 199 -7.34 10.63 7.51
C PRO A 199 -7.33 11.20 6.07
N LEU A 200 -7.23 10.34 5.05
CA LEU A 200 -7.14 10.72 3.65
C LEU A 200 -7.66 9.62 2.72
N GLN A 201 -8.47 10.01 1.74
CA GLN A 201 -8.84 9.24 0.53
C GLN A 201 -7.62 9.10 -0.39
N LYS A 202 -6.74 8.13 -0.07
CA LYS A 202 -5.38 8.04 -0.66
C LYS A 202 -5.40 7.72 -2.16
N VAL A 203 -6.31 6.85 -2.61
CA VAL A 203 -6.40 6.47 -4.03
C VAL A 203 -6.84 7.67 -4.85
N GLU A 204 -7.91 8.34 -4.45
CA GLU A 204 -8.43 9.54 -5.09
C GLU A 204 -7.40 10.65 -5.09
N THR A 205 -6.71 10.86 -3.95
CA THR A 205 -5.64 11.85 -3.86
C THR A 205 -4.51 11.53 -4.83
N ALA A 206 -4.07 10.27 -4.92
CA ALA A 206 -3.03 9.86 -5.85
C ALA A 206 -3.45 10.07 -7.32
N LEU A 207 -4.70 9.78 -7.67
CA LEU A 207 -5.26 10.02 -9.01
C LEU A 207 -5.35 11.52 -9.34
N MET A 208 -5.74 12.36 -8.38
CA MET A 208 -5.74 13.81 -8.54
C MET A 208 -4.32 14.35 -8.76
N GLU A 209 -3.36 13.86 -7.99
CA GLU A 209 -1.96 14.26 -8.11
C GLU A 209 -1.33 13.75 -9.43
N GLN A 210 -1.74 12.58 -9.94
CA GLN A 210 -1.36 12.10 -11.26
C GLN A 210 -1.86 13.03 -12.37
N ALA A 211 -3.13 13.42 -12.33
CA ALA A 211 -3.69 14.33 -13.34
C ALA A 211 -2.96 15.69 -13.35
N LYS A 212 -2.58 16.19 -12.17
CA LYS A 212 -1.98 17.53 -12.01
C LYS A 212 -0.45 17.57 -12.20
N TYR A 213 0.26 16.55 -11.74
CA TYR A 213 1.73 16.54 -11.69
C TYR A 213 2.36 15.41 -12.50
N HIS A 214 1.55 14.56 -13.13
CA HIS A 214 1.98 13.44 -13.97
C HIS A 214 2.86 12.40 -13.26
N VAL A 215 2.72 12.29 -11.94
CA VAL A 215 3.30 11.18 -11.16
C VAL A 215 2.29 10.04 -11.15
N PRO A 216 2.61 8.82 -11.62
CA PRO A 216 1.67 7.70 -11.61
C PRO A 216 1.09 7.45 -10.22
N ALA A 217 -0.22 7.22 -10.14
CA ALA A 217 -0.92 6.94 -8.91
C ALA A 217 -0.42 5.64 -8.29
N SER A 218 -0.11 4.64 -9.12
CA SER A 218 0.49 3.38 -8.69
C SER A 218 1.81 3.58 -7.95
N ILE A 219 2.68 4.45 -8.46
CA ILE A 219 3.97 4.82 -7.86
C ILE A 219 3.73 5.56 -6.54
N THR A 220 2.87 6.58 -6.54
CA THR A 220 2.55 7.37 -5.34
C THR A 220 2.01 6.48 -4.21
N LEU A 221 1.05 5.61 -4.51
CA LEU A 221 0.45 4.69 -3.55
C LEU A 221 1.46 3.64 -3.06
N ALA A 222 2.28 3.09 -3.95
CA ALA A 222 3.29 2.11 -3.57
C ALA A 222 4.38 2.71 -2.70
N GLN A 223 4.83 3.94 -3.00
CA GLN A 223 5.76 4.66 -2.15
C GLN A 223 5.14 4.95 -0.80
N ALA A 224 3.92 5.51 -0.73
CA ALA A 224 3.27 5.78 0.55
C ALA A 224 3.05 4.51 1.39
N ALA A 225 2.71 3.40 0.74
CA ALA A 225 2.54 2.10 1.38
C ALA A 225 3.87 1.54 1.91
N LEU A 226 4.93 1.64 1.11
CA LEU A 226 6.27 1.27 1.51
C LEU A 226 6.71 2.17 2.67
N GLU A 227 6.87 3.47 2.38
CA GLU A 227 6.66 4.72 3.15
C GLU A 227 6.34 4.66 4.65
N THR A 228 5.20 4.07 4.92
CA THR A 228 4.55 4.11 6.24
C THR A 228 4.24 2.73 6.76
N GLY A 229 4.59 1.73 5.95
CA GLY A 229 4.11 0.41 6.15
C GLY A 229 2.60 0.33 6.13
N TYR A 230 1.99 0.59 4.97
CA TYR A 230 0.54 0.61 4.79
C TYR A 230 -0.16 1.38 5.93
N GLY A 231 0.38 2.54 6.29
CA GLY A 231 -0.17 3.44 7.30
C GLY A 231 0.03 3.03 8.76
N GLN A 232 0.74 1.93 9.06
CA GLN A 232 0.96 1.48 10.44
C GLN A 232 1.87 2.41 11.24
N ARG A 233 2.76 3.14 10.55
CA ARG A 233 3.64 4.12 11.18
C ARG A 233 3.74 5.36 10.29
N VAL A 234 2.94 6.37 10.62
CA VAL A 234 2.99 7.70 10.02
C VAL A 234 3.48 8.66 11.09
N ILE A 235 4.56 9.40 10.82
CA ILE A 235 5.12 10.40 11.74
C ILE A 235 4.97 11.77 11.08
N GLY A 236 4.39 12.75 11.79
CA GLY A 236 4.23 14.11 11.28
C GLY A 236 3.42 14.19 9.97
N ASN A 237 2.42 13.32 9.79
CA ASN A 237 1.67 13.17 8.55
C ASN A 237 2.53 12.88 7.29
N ASN A 238 3.78 12.46 7.47
CA ASN A 238 4.71 12.25 6.38
C ASN A 238 4.56 10.83 5.80
N TYR A 239 3.80 10.71 4.72
CA TYR A 239 3.60 9.43 4.04
C TYR A 239 4.76 8.97 3.17
N PHE A 240 5.75 9.85 2.94
CA PHE A 240 6.80 9.65 1.95
C PHE A 240 8.20 9.75 2.55
N GLY A 241 8.36 9.61 3.87
CA GLY A 241 9.67 9.60 4.52
C GLY A 241 10.56 10.82 4.22
N VAL A 242 9.99 11.98 3.88
CA VAL A 242 10.76 13.18 3.51
C VAL A 242 11.52 13.71 4.72
N LYS A 243 12.86 13.69 4.71
CA LYS A 243 13.73 14.27 5.76
C LYS A 243 13.65 15.79 5.77
N ASP A 244 13.69 16.36 6.98
CA ASP A 244 13.84 17.78 7.22
C ASP A 244 15.32 18.18 7.19
N LYS A 245 15.73 18.90 6.15
CA LYS A 245 17.11 19.41 6.02
C LYS A 245 17.39 20.63 6.89
N THR A 246 16.36 21.32 7.37
CA THR A 246 16.52 22.48 8.24
C THR A 246 16.83 22.08 9.68
N LYS A 247 16.69 20.79 10.01
CA LYS A 247 16.90 20.21 11.36
C LYS A 247 16.06 20.91 12.44
N LYS A 248 14.91 21.46 12.07
CA LYS A 248 13.95 22.08 12.99
C LYS A 248 13.11 21.00 13.67
N SER A 249 12.78 19.93 12.95
CA SER A 249 12.03 18.79 13.50
C SER A 249 12.88 17.95 14.43
N LYS A 250 12.24 17.38 15.47
CA LYS A 250 12.91 16.52 16.45
C LYS A 250 13.45 15.25 15.76
N PRO A 251 14.74 14.90 15.96
CA PRO A 251 15.29 13.68 15.38
C PRO A 251 14.62 12.43 15.98
N ILE A 252 14.25 11.50 15.12
CA ILE A 252 13.73 10.18 15.49
C ILE A 252 14.71 9.08 15.07
N THR A 253 14.63 7.92 15.71
CA THR A 253 15.45 6.77 15.30
C THR A 253 14.83 6.02 14.15
N THR A 254 15.53 5.99 13.02
CA THR A 254 15.19 5.20 11.83
C THR A 254 16.23 4.13 11.59
N THR A 255 15.96 3.26 10.62
CA THR A 255 16.95 2.28 10.15
C THR A 255 17.50 2.81 8.83
N GLU A 256 18.79 2.65 8.54
CA GLU A 256 19.50 2.96 7.28
C GLU A 256 20.36 1.76 6.83
N TYR A 257 20.48 1.50 5.52
CA TYR A 257 21.44 0.52 5.00
C TYR A 257 22.57 1.24 4.30
N TYR A 258 23.78 1.06 4.82
CA TYR A 258 24.97 1.71 4.31
C TYR A 258 25.94 0.72 3.68
N THR A 259 26.59 1.13 2.60
CA THR A 259 27.85 0.50 2.19
C THR A 259 28.93 0.75 3.25
N LEU A 260 30.05 0.04 3.18
CA LEU A 260 31.18 0.30 4.09
C LEU A 260 31.61 1.77 4.08
N SER A 261 31.67 2.40 2.91
CA SER A 261 32.07 3.80 2.78
C SER A 261 31.03 4.75 3.39
N GLU A 262 29.74 4.47 3.23
CA GLU A 262 28.66 5.27 3.85
C GLU A 262 28.61 5.09 5.36
N TYR A 263 28.84 3.88 5.85
CA TYR A 263 28.94 3.59 7.28
C TYR A 263 30.05 4.41 7.91
N LYS A 264 31.22 4.47 7.26
CA LYS A 264 32.35 5.30 7.70
C LYS A 264 32.01 6.79 7.69
N ARG A 265 31.36 7.29 6.62
CA ARG A 265 30.99 8.72 6.51
C ARG A 265 29.91 9.16 7.49
N ASN A 266 28.94 8.29 7.79
CA ASN A 266 27.80 8.60 8.64
C ASN A 266 27.99 8.12 10.10
N LYS A 267 29.21 7.75 10.49
CA LYS A 267 29.49 7.15 11.80
C LYS A 267 29.01 8.00 12.98
N SER A 268 28.98 9.33 12.83
CA SER A 268 28.53 10.28 13.86
C SER A 268 27.03 10.24 14.15
N ILE A 269 26.19 9.79 13.21
CA ILE A 269 24.73 9.74 13.37
C ILE A 269 24.20 8.33 13.64
N ILE A 270 25.07 7.32 13.58
CA ILE A 270 24.72 5.92 13.79
C ILE A 270 24.66 5.63 15.29
N VAL A 271 23.47 5.23 15.74
CA VAL A 271 23.20 4.79 17.12
C VAL A 271 23.63 3.34 17.33
N SER A 272 23.36 2.47 16.37
CA SER A 272 23.79 1.07 16.39
C SER A 272 23.87 0.52 14.97
N SER A 273 24.60 -0.59 14.75
CA SER A 273 24.66 -1.20 13.42
C SER A 273 24.86 -2.72 13.47
N GLN A 274 24.42 -3.40 12.42
CA GLN A 274 24.60 -4.83 12.19
C GLN A 274 25.01 -5.08 10.74
N LYS A 275 26.02 -5.91 10.50
CA LYS A 275 26.37 -6.37 9.15
C LYS A 275 25.31 -7.34 8.63
N VAL A 276 24.88 -7.15 7.39
CA VAL A 276 23.93 -8.03 6.70
C VAL A 276 24.47 -8.38 5.32
N SER A 277 24.29 -9.64 4.89
CA SER A 277 24.61 -10.09 3.54
C SER A 277 23.31 -10.24 2.74
N LYS A 278 23.20 -9.57 1.59
CA LYS A 278 22.01 -9.64 0.73
C LYS A 278 22.42 -9.63 -0.74
N GLY A 279 22.11 -10.69 -1.47
CA GLY A 279 22.49 -10.86 -2.88
C GLY A 279 24.00 -10.84 -3.11
N GLY A 280 24.78 -11.51 -2.24
CA GLY A 280 26.24 -11.57 -2.32
C GLY A 280 26.98 -10.29 -1.90
N ARG A 281 26.27 -9.26 -1.43
CA ARG A 281 26.84 -7.97 -1.01
C ARG A 281 26.72 -7.77 0.49
N THR A 282 27.77 -7.24 1.12
CA THR A 282 27.78 -6.88 2.54
C THR A 282 27.32 -5.42 2.71
N LEU A 283 26.26 -5.21 3.51
CA LEU A 283 25.73 -3.91 3.90
C LEU A 283 25.71 -3.77 5.43
N TYR A 284 25.62 -2.54 5.93
CA TYR A 284 25.46 -2.23 7.35
C TYR A 284 24.04 -1.73 7.60
N LYS A 285 23.21 -2.54 8.27
CA LYS A 285 21.92 -2.14 8.81
C LYS A 285 22.14 -1.28 10.05
N CYS A 286 22.00 0.02 9.93
CA CYS A 286 22.28 1.00 10.98
C CYS A 286 20.97 1.54 11.56
N LYS A 287 20.91 1.77 12.87
CA LYS A 287 19.92 2.69 13.48
C LYS A 287 20.54 4.08 13.48
N VAL A 288 19.85 5.08 12.94
CA VAL A 288 20.35 6.45 12.87
C VAL A 288 19.34 7.41 13.47
N LYS A 289 19.81 8.55 13.98
CA LYS A 289 18.94 9.68 14.31
C LYS A 289 18.79 10.58 13.08
N ASP A 290 17.56 10.80 12.65
CA ASP A 290 17.24 11.65 11.49
C ASP A 290 15.98 12.47 11.75
N SER A 291 15.89 13.65 11.14
CA SER A 291 14.74 14.55 11.27
C SER A 291 13.88 14.46 10.02
N PHE A 292 12.56 14.42 10.18
CA PHE A 292 11.61 14.33 9.07
C PHE A 292 10.74 15.57 8.98
N ALA A 293 10.35 15.92 7.76
CA ALA A 293 9.36 16.95 7.52
C ALA A 293 8.05 16.55 8.21
N GLU A 294 7.41 17.54 8.82
CA GLU A 294 6.09 17.43 9.39
C GLU A 294 5.12 18.23 8.52
N TYR A 295 3.95 17.67 8.29
CA TYR A 295 2.89 18.26 7.48
C TYR A 295 1.64 18.45 8.33
N GLN A 296 0.87 19.49 8.04
CA GLN A 296 -0.39 19.78 8.71
C GLN A 296 -1.45 18.71 8.43
N SER A 297 -1.40 18.12 7.23
CA SER A 297 -2.30 17.05 6.85
C SER A 297 -1.59 15.98 6.02
N PRO A 298 -2.13 14.74 5.99
CA PRO A 298 -1.70 13.72 5.04
C PRO A 298 -1.72 14.20 3.59
N TRP A 299 -2.73 14.97 3.20
CA TRP A 299 -2.88 15.53 1.86
C TRP A 299 -1.68 16.40 1.49
N GLU A 300 -1.23 17.26 2.43
CA GLU A 300 -0.08 18.14 2.21
C GLU A 300 1.19 17.32 1.93
N SER A 301 1.36 16.17 2.59
CA SER A 301 2.49 15.27 2.30
C SER A 301 2.44 14.68 0.87
N PHE A 302 1.24 14.31 0.38
CA PHE A 302 1.03 13.84 -1.00
C PHE A 302 1.33 14.96 -2.00
N ARG A 303 0.80 16.15 -1.76
CA ARG A 303 1.07 17.34 -2.58
C ARG A 303 2.56 17.69 -2.63
N ALA A 304 3.21 17.74 -1.46
CA ALA A 304 4.63 18.05 -1.36
C ALA A 304 5.49 17.03 -2.11
N HIS A 305 5.13 15.75 -2.05
CA HIS A 305 5.78 14.68 -2.80
C HIS A 305 5.66 14.89 -4.32
N SER A 306 4.45 15.10 -4.85
CA SER A 306 4.22 15.31 -6.28
C SER A 306 4.96 16.54 -6.80
N VAL A 307 4.87 17.66 -6.07
CA VAL A 307 5.55 18.91 -6.39
C VAL A 307 7.06 18.72 -6.39
N PHE A 308 7.60 17.95 -5.44
CA PHE A 308 9.03 17.68 -5.37
C PHE A 308 9.53 16.92 -6.61
N LEU A 309 8.87 15.82 -6.97
CA LEU A 309 9.25 15.04 -8.14
C LEU A 309 9.12 15.88 -9.41
N ASN A 310 8.01 16.61 -9.56
CA ASN A 310 7.74 17.40 -10.76
C ASN A 310 8.68 18.61 -10.92
N LYS A 311 9.04 19.31 -9.85
CA LYS A 311 9.84 20.56 -9.94
C LYS A 311 11.35 20.36 -10.00
N GLN A 312 11.88 19.26 -9.43
CA GLN A 312 13.32 19.10 -9.32
C GLN A 312 13.91 18.46 -10.57
N LYS A 313 14.84 19.17 -11.23
CA LYS A 313 15.49 18.75 -12.49
C LYS A 313 16.03 17.32 -12.45
N ARG A 314 16.48 16.84 -11.29
CA ARG A 314 17.00 15.47 -11.11
C ARG A 314 15.97 14.39 -11.45
N TYR A 315 14.68 14.62 -11.20
CA TYR A 315 13.61 13.66 -11.46
C TYR A 315 12.95 13.84 -12.82
N ALA A 316 13.34 14.85 -13.61
CA ALA A 316 12.81 15.07 -14.96
C ALA A 316 12.86 13.79 -15.86
N PRO A 317 13.91 12.94 -15.78
CA PRO A 317 13.92 11.67 -16.53
C PRO A 317 12.79 10.69 -16.19
N LEU A 318 12.16 10.78 -15.01
CA LEU A 318 11.02 9.92 -14.68
C LEU A 318 9.82 10.20 -15.58
N PHE A 319 9.58 11.48 -15.89
CA PHE A 319 8.41 11.91 -16.65
C PHE A 319 8.49 11.55 -18.14
N THR A 320 9.64 11.07 -18.63
CA THR A 320 9.76 10.52 -19.99
C THR A 320 9.28 9.07 -20.09
N GLN A 321 8.99 8.41 -18.96
CA GLN A 321 8.52 7.02 -18.94
C GLN A 321 6.99 6.88 -19.06
N GLY A 322 6.26 7.99 -19.12
CA GLY A 322 4.80 7.97 -19.20
C GLY A 322 4.19 7.20 -18.02
N ARG A 323 3.36 6.19 -18.33
CA ARG A 323 2.64 5.36 -17.35
C ARG A 323 3.33 4.02 -17.06
N ASP A 324 4.53 3.78 -17.59
CA ASP A 324 5.26 2.54 -17.32
C ASP A 324 5.79 2.55 -15.88
N TYR A 325 5.00 2.01 -14.94
CA TYR A 325 5.38 1.95 -13.54
C TYR A 325 6.67 1.13 -13.31
N GLN A 326 6.99 0.17 -14.19
CA GLN A 326 8.20 -0.64 -14.05
C GLN A 326 9.42 0.22 -14.37
N ALA A 327 9.36 0.99 -15.44
CA ALA A 327 10.40 1.95 -15.80
C ALA A 327 10.54 3.05 -14.72
N TRP A 328 9.43 3.60 -14.22
CA TRP A 328 9.43 4.52 -13.08
C TRP A 328 10.11 3.91 -11.86
N ALA A 329 9.71 2.70 -11.45
CA ALA A 329 10.25 2.03 -10.27
C ALA A 329 11.73 1.69 -10.41
N ASN A 330 12.18 1.26 -11.59
CA ASN A 330 13.59 1.01 -11.87
C ASN A 330 14.43 2.30 -11.76
N MET A 331 13.88 3.42 -12.22
CA MET A 331 14.63 4.68 -12.30
C MET A 331 14.53 5.53 -11.02
N ILE A 332 13.43 5.51 -10.28
CA ILE A 332 13.26 6.40 -9.11
C ILE A 332 14.28 6.13 -8.00
N GLY A 333 14.80 4.90 -7.91
CA GLY A 333 15.75 4.44 -6.89
C GLY A 333 17.15 5.06 -6.93
N SER A 334 18.16 4.31 -6.47
CA SER A 334 19.52 4.86 -6.22
C SER A 334 20.30 5.20 -7.48
N THR A 335 20.99 6.34 -7.48
CA THR A 335 21.93 6.75 -8.54
C THR A 335 23.05 5.74 -8.79
N LYS A 336 23.43 4.97 -7.78
CA LYS A 336 24.45 3.90 -7.93
C LYS A 336 23.99 2.74 -8.82
N TYR A 337 22.69 2.62 -9.05
CA TYR A 337 22.08 1.52 -9.79
C TYR A 337 21.27 2.04 -10.98
N GLY A 338 21.69 3.17 -11.55
CA GLY A 338 21.08 3.77 -12.75
C GLY A 338 19.83 4.61 -12.47
N GLY A 339 19.52 4.90 -11.21
CA GLY A 339 18.36 5.70 -10.84
C GLY A 339 18.63 7.21 -10.67
N VAL A 340 17.59 7.94 -10.27
CA VAL A 340 17.62 9.41 -10.05
C VAL A 340 17.78 9.80 -8.58
N GLY A 341 17.99 8.83 -7.69
CA GLY A 341 18.30 9.08 -6.28
C GLY A 341 17.12 9.56 -5.47
N TYR A 342 15.96 8.90 -5.56
CA TYR A 342 14.93 9.03 -4.52
C TYR A 342 15.24 8.14 -3.33
N ALA A 343 15.90 7.00 -3.49
CA ALA A 343 16.23 6.10 -2.39
C ALA A 343 17.67 5.62 -2.51
N THR A 344 18.33 5.27 -1.41
CA THR A 344 19.68 4.68 -1.42
C THR A 344 19.67 3.16 -1.59
N SER A 345 18.55 2.52 -1.23
CA SER A 345 18.41 1.08 -1.26
C SER A 345 18.48 0.51 -2.69
N PRO A 346 19.31 -0.52 -2.95
CA PRO A 346 19.31 -1.23 -4.24
C PRO A 346 17.99 -1.95 -4.53
N LEU A 347 17.16 -2.18 -3.53
CA LEU A 347 15.92 -2.96 -3.65
C LEU A 347 14.68 -2.09 -3.77
N TYR A 348 14.83 -0.77 -3.74
CA TYR A 348 13.70 0.15 -3.68
C TYR A 348 12.75 -0.06 -4.86
N GLY A 349 13.27 -0.03 -6.09
CA GLY A 349 12.49 -0.27 -7.30
C GLY A 349 11.80 -1.64 -7.32
N GLU A 350 12.50 -2.70 -6.90
CA GLU A 350 11.91 -4.04 -6.81
C GLU A 350 10.78 -4.13 -5.79
N LEU A 351 10.89 -3.42 -4.67
CA LEU A 351 9.83 -3.37 -3.66
C LEU A 351 8.61 -2.63 -4.20
N LEU A 352 8.80 -1.51 -4.90
CA LEU A 352 7.69 -0.79 -5.54
C LEU A 352 6.99 -1.66 -6.58
N LYS A 353 7.73 -2.29 -7.49
CA LYS A 353 7.15 -3.21 -8.49
C LYS A 353 6.36 -4.35 -7.85
N LYS A 354 6.88 -4.92 -6.75
CA LYS A 354 6.18 -5.98 -6.00
C LYS A 354 4.88 -5.48 -5.37
N ILE A 355 4.86 -4.28 -4.80
CA ILE A 355 3.65 -3.70 -4.21
C ILE A 355 2.62 -3.42 -5.31
N ILE A 356 3.03 -2.75 -6.39
CA ILE A 356 2.16 -2.40 -7.51
C ILE A 356 1.55 -3.65 -8.11
N LYS A 357 2.39 -4.62 -8.50
CA LYS A 357 1.94 -5.88 -9.11
C LYS A 357 1.06 -6.70 -8.15
N ARG A 358 1.39 -6.74 -6.85
CA ARG A 358 0.63 -7.55 -5.89
C ARG A 358 -0.80 -7.04 -5.71
N TYR A 359 -1.03 -5.74 -5.78
CA TYR A 359 -2.35 -5.15 -5.57
C TYR A 359 -2.93 -4.52 -6.84
N HIS A 360 -2.34 -4.81 -8.00
CA HIS A 360 -2.77 -4.29 -9.31
C HIS A 360 -2.93 -2.76 -9.36
N LEU A 361 -2.06 -2.02 -8.65
CA LEU A 361 -2.17 -0.56 -8.56
C LEU A 361 -1.94 0.13 -9.91
N ASP A 362 -1.26 -0.53 -10.84
CA ASP A 362 -1.03 -0.07 -12.22
C ASP A 362 -2.32 0.11 -13.02
N LEU A 363 -3.39 -0.59 -12.63
CA LEU A 363 -4.72 -0.40 -13.22
C LEU A 363 -5.31 0.99 -12.93
N LEU A 364 -4.80 1.71 -11.94
CA LEU A 364 -5.24 3.07 -11.62
C LEU A 364 -4.59 4.14 -12.51
N ASP A 365 -3.49 3.82 -13.18
CA ASP A 365 -2.76 4.80 -13.99
C ASP A 365 -3.53 5.08 -15.32
N TYR A 366 -3.68 6.37 -15.67
CA TYR A 366 -4.47 6.85 -16.82
C TYR A 366 -4.04 8.22 -17.35
#